data_AF-A0A9Q4ASJ5-F1
#
_entry.id   AF-A0A9Q4ASJ5-F1
#
_cell.length_a   1.000
_cell.length_b   1.000
_cell.length_c   1.000
_cell.angle_alpha   90.00
_cell.angle_beta   90.00
_cell.angle_gamma   90.00
#
_symmetry.space_group_name_H-M   'P 1'
#
loop_
_entity.id
_entity.type
_entity.pdbx_description
1 polymer ?
#
loop_
_entity_poly.entity_id
_entity_poly.type
_entity_poly.pdbx_seq_one_letter_code
_entity_poly.pdbx_strand_id
1 'polypeptide(L)'
;MPTNLNRADFVLIDHLQATWVRAGRENLDPYLSVEREKRVFPLICLFDPTDGFYHGWLSHWRRRLWDQRGFRTSVDLMQLQDVRRALARFHALKDELPVEQRDIGQYRTVDDLRSIIPTRIAETQRRKERESLKVEAYRQSEILYRDGRWMVVRLKGFAAARFWGLGTKWCTTSAEHIYLNYAGKGDLLVFLTPHGKYQLAPASRMFRDERDDPIDVRIFRGPPPAFMSLVSSYLGQ
;
A
#
# COMPACT_ATOMS: atom_id res chain seq x y z
N MET A 1 30.15 10.68 34.11
CA MET A 1 29.36 9.70 33.34
C MET A 1 29.32 10.20 31.90
N PRO A 2 30.06 9.61 30.94
CA PRO A 2 29.90 10.00 29.55
C PRO A 2 28.59 9.39 29.06
N THR A 3 27.54 10.21 28.98
CA THR A 3 26.30 9.82 28.31
C THR A 3 26.61 9.81 26.82
N ASN A 4 26.92 8.64 26.25
CA ASN A 4 27.12 8.49 24.81
C ASN A 4 25.77 8.64 24.09
N LEU A 5 25.27 9.87 24.03
CA LEU A 5 24.10 10.24 23.26
C LEU A 5 24.46 10.12 21.77
N ASN A 6 23.67 9.34 21.03
CA ASN A 6 23.80 9.20 19.60
C ASN A 6 22.96 10.28 18.87
N ARG A 7 23.09 10.36 17.55
CA ARG A 7 22.36 11.33 16.72
C ARG A 7 20.84 11.23 16.88
N ALA A 8 20.30 10.02 17.05
CA ALA A 8 18.86 9.81 17.23
C ALA A 8 18.37 10.37 18.58
N ASP A 9 19.19 10.28 19.63
CA ASP A 9 18.88 10.85 20.95
C ASP A 9 18.73 12.37 20.87
N PHE A 10 19.62 13.06 20.15
CA PHE A 10 19.51 14.51 19.95
C PHE A 10 18.24 14.90 19.19
N VAL A 11 17.87 14.13 18.15
CA VAL A 11 16.63 14.39 17.40
C VAL A 11 15.39 14.17 18.27
N LEU A 12 15.38 13.12 19.09
CA LEU A 12 14.29 12.86 20.03
C LEU A 12 14.19 13.98 21.07
N ILE A 13 15.31 14.42 21.66
CA ILE A 13 15.32 15.52 22.64
C ILE A 13 14.76 16.80 22.01
N ASP A 14 15.22 17.19 20.82
CA ASP A 14 14.70 18.35 20.10
C ASP A 14 13.19 18.20 19.80
N HIS A 15 12.73 16.98 19.49
CA HIS A 15 11.32 16.67 19.28
C HIS A 15 10.46 16.86 20.53
N LEU A 16 10.93 16.37 21.67
CA LEU A 16 10.22 16.52 22.94
C LEU A 16 10.25 17.97 23.45
N GLN A 17 11.34 18.71 23.24
CA GLN A 17 11.41 20.15 23.54
C GLN A 17 10.42 20.94 22.70
N ALA A 18 10.35 20.68 21.39
CA ALA A 18 9.34 21.31 20.52
C ALA A 18 7.91 20.97 20.94
N THR A 19 7.67 19.73 21.38
CA THR A 19 6.38 19.28 21.93
C THR A 19 6.00 20.09 23.17
N TRP A 20 6.92 20.23 24.14
CA TRP A 20 6.71 20.98 25.38
C TRP A 20 6.34 22.43 25.10
N VAL A 21 7.15 23.11 24.26
CA VAL A 21 6.94 24.53 23.92
C VAL A 21 5.58 24.73 23.25
N ARG A 22 5.21 23.86 22.31
CA ARG A 22 3.92 23.96 21.63
C ARG A 22 2.74 23.69 22.56
N ALA A 23 2.82 22.66 23.40
CA ALA A 23 1.76 22.36 24.36
C ALA A 23 1.48 23.54 25.30
N GLY A 24 2.53 24.22 25.77
CA GLY A 24 2.39 25.45 26.56
C GLY A 24 1.70 26.58 25.81
N ARG A 25 1.97 26.76 24.51
CA ARG A 25 1.30 27.77 23.66
C ARG A 25 -0.17 27.45 23.42
N GLU A 26 -0.53 26.18 23.30
CA GLU A 26 -1.90 25.72 23.07
C GLU A 26 -2.70 25.51 24.37
N ASN A 27 -2.12 25.89 25.52
CA ASN A 27 -2.71 25.70 26.86
C ASN A 27 -3.10 24.24 27.15
N LEU A 28 -2.31 23.30 26.62
CA LEU A 28 -2.40 21.87 26.87
C LEU A 28 -1.43 21.47 27.98
N ASP A 29 -1.67 20.33 28.63
CA ASP A 29 -0.72 19.73 29.57
C ASP A 29 0.60 19.38 28.84
N PRO A 30 1.72 20.07 29.13
CA PRO A 30 2.98 19.82 28.45
C PRO A 30 3.58 18.45 28.78
N TYR A 31 3.39 17.96 30.01
CA TYR A 31 3.91 16.67 30.43
C TYR A 31 3.19 15.54 29.70
N LEU A 32 1.85 15.58 29.67
CA LEU A 32 1.05 14.59 28.95
C LEU A 32 1.36 14.61 27.44
N SER A 33 1.59 15.79 26.85
CA SER A 33 1.92 15.94 25.44
C SER A 33 3.30 15.33 25.13
N VAL A 34 4.30 15.60 25.98
CA VAL A 34 5.64 15.01 25.87
C VAL A 34 5.60 13.50 26.03
N GLU A 35 4.89 12.97 27.02
CA GLU A 35 4.79 11.51 27.22
C GLU A 35 4.11 10.80 26.03
N ARG A 36 3.18 11.46 25.35
CA ARG A 36 2.58 10.94 24.11
C ARG A 36 3.61 10.90 22.98
N GLU A 37 4.27 12.00 22.66
CA GLU A 37 5.24 12.04 21.56
C GLU A 37 6.47 11.16 21.85
N LYS A 38 6.86 11.00 23.12
CA LYS A 38 7.91 10.05 23.54
C LYS A 38 7.58 8.60 23.21
N ARG A 39 6.29 8.23 23.13
CA ARG A 39 5.84 6.90 22.70
C ARG A 39 5.65 6.81 21.19
N VAL A 40 5.13 7.87 20.57
CA VAL A 40 4.76 7.87 19.15
C VAL A 40 5.97 8.08 18.24
N PHE A 41 6.83 9.04 18.53
CA PHE A 41 7.93 9.40 17.64
C PHE A 41 8.92 8.25 17.38
N PRO A 42 9.33 7.43 18.38
CA PRO A 42 10.15 6.25 18.13
C PRO A 42 9.49 5.25 17.18
N LEU A 43 8.17 5.08 17.24
CA LEU A 43 7.44 4.19 16.31
C LEU A 43 7.46 4.74 14.89
N ILE A 44 7.42 6.07 14.70
CA ILE A 44 7.58 6.71 13.40
C ILE A 44 9.00 6.46 12.87
N CYS A 45 10.01 6.56 13.72
CA CYS A 45 11.41 6.32 13.36
C CYS A 45 11.68 4.89 12.87
N LEU A 46 10.90 3.88 13.28
CA LEU A 46 10.98 2.52 12.73
C LEU A 46 10.66 2.45 11.22
N PHE A 47 10.06 3.49 10.66
CA PHE A 47 9.77 3.62 9.24
C PHE A 47 10.81 4.44 8.48
N ASP A 48 11.91 4.83 9.14
CA ASP A 48 13.10 5.29 8.43
C ASP A 48 13.66 4.11 7.61
N PRO A 49 13.80 4.24 6.27
CA PRO A 49 14.40 3.18 5.43
C PRO A 49 15.93 3.08 5.59
N THR A 50 16.52 3.92 6.42
CA THR A 50 17.96 3.97 6.73
C THR A 50 18.19 3.78 8.22
N ASP A 51 19.46 3.69 8.63
CA ASP A 51 19.85 3.62 10.04
C ASP A 51 19.80 5.03 10.70
N GLY A 52 18.60 5.62 10.71
CA GLY A 52 18.29 6.88 11.40
C GLY A 52 18.75 8.16 10.70
N PHE A 53 19.14 8.11 9.42
CA PHE A 53 19.57 9.29 8.67
C PHE A 53 18.44 10.32 8.51
N TYR A 54 17.19 9.87 8.44
CA TYR A 54 16.01 10.69 8.20
C TYR A 54 15.17 11.00 9.44
N HIS A 55 15.60 10.60 10.64
CA HIS A 55 14.92 10.95 11.89
C HIS A 55 14.66 12.45 12.03
N GLY A 56 15.61 13.31 11.64
CA GLY A 56 15.43 14.76 11.67
C GLY A 56 14.27 15.22 10.77
N TRP A 57 14.21 14.70 9.54
CA TRP A 57 13.12 15.00 8.62
C TRP A 57 11.78 14.46 9.13
N LEU A 58 11.74 13.23 9.63
CA LEU A 58 10.56 12.60 10.24
C LEU A 58 10.03 13.41 11.43
N SER A 59 10.94 13.95 12.25
CA SER A 59 10.60 14.86 13.34
C SER A 59 9.87 16.08 12.80
N HIS A 60 10.47 16.82 11.86
CA HIS A 60 9.83 18.00 11.27
C HIS A 60 8.52 17.67 10.56
N TRP A 61 8.44 16.55 9.86
CA TRP A 61 7.20 16.07 9.23
C TRP A 61 6.09 15.83 10.28
N ARG A 62 6.40 15.15 11.39
CA ARG A 62 5.45 14.96 12.51
C ARG A 62 5.02 16.30 13.12
N ARG A 63 5.96 17.23 13.31
CA ARG A 63 5.65 18.57 13.85
C ARG A 63 4.66 19.35 12.99
N ARG A 64 4.77 19.24 11.66
CA ARG A 64 3.83 19.87 10.70
C ARG A 64 2.43 19.25 10.78
N LEU A 65 2.31 17.97 11.14
CA LEU A 65 0.99 17.36 11.36
C LEU A 65 0.29 17.94 12.59
N TRP A 66 1.05 18.35 13.62
CA TRP A 66 0.48 19.05 14.76
C TRP A 66 -0.16 20.38 14.33
N ASP A 67 0.43 21.11 13.38
CA ASP A 67 -0.15 22.37 12.85
C ASP A 67 -1.52 22.17 12.22
N GLN A 68 -1.72 21.03 11.55
CA GLN A 68 -2.96 20.76 10.82
C GLN A 68 -4.06 20.17 11.71
N ARG A 69 -3.68 19.38 12.72
CA ARG A 69 -4.61 18.47 13.42
C ARG A 69 -4.36 18.32 14.93
N GLY A 70 -3.38 19.04 15.47
CA GLY A 70 -2.96 18.96 16.88
C GLY A 70 -2.30 17.64 17.29
N PHE A 71 -1.97 17.52 18.57
CA PHE A 71 -1.26 16.34 19.13
C PHE A 71 -2.08 15.04 19.15
N ARG A 72 -3.40 15.10 18.96
CA ARG A 72 -4.29 13.92 19.02
C ARG A 72 -4.27 13.06 17.75
N THR A 73 -3.54 13.50 16.72
CA THR A 73 -3.50 12.83 15.43
C THR A 73 -2.75 11.50 15.53
N SER A 74 -3.49 10.41 15.36
CA SER A 74 -2.92 9.09 15.08
C SER A 74 -2.38 9.08 13.66
N VAL A 75 -1.11 8.68 13.50
CA VAL A 75 -0.56 8.32 12.19
C VAL A 75 -0.91 6.85 11.97
N ASP A 76 -1.66 6.55 10.91
CA ASP A 76 -2.00 5.16 10.59
C ASP A 76 -0.84 4.44 9.87
N LEU A 77 -0.94 3.11 9.82
CA LEU A 77 0.10 2.28 9.20
C LEU A 77 0.27 2.57 7.69
N MET A 78 -0.79 2.96 6.99
CA MET A 78 -0.72 3.27 5.55
C MET A 78 0.08 4.54 5.32
N GLN A 79 -0.16 5.58 6.11
CA GLN A 79 0.58 6.83 6.06
C GLN A 79 2.06 6.62 6.39
N LEU A 80 2.38 5.78 7.38
CA LEU A 80 3.78 5.44 7.72
C LEU A 80 4.48 4.65 6.60
N GLN A 81 3.79 3.68 5.99
CA GLN A 81 4.33 2.95 4.85
C GLN A 81 4.56 3.87 3.64
N ASP A 82 3.69 4.84 3.43
CA ASP A 82 3.83 5.85 2.38
C ASP A 82 5.05 6.74 2.59
N VAL A 83 5.26 7.23 3.83
CA VAL A 83 6.47 7.99 4.21
C VAL A 83 7.73 7.15 3.96
N ARG A 84 7.76 5.90 4.44
CA ARG A 84 8.90 4.99 4.24
C ARG A 84 9.23 4.81 2.76
N ARG A 85 8.22 4.58 1.93
CA ARG A 85 8.40 4.40 0.47
C ARG A 85 8.95 5.67 -0.18
N ALA A 86 8.43 6.84 0.17
CA ALA A 86 8.90 8.10 -0.37
C ALA A 86 10.36 8.39 0.03
N LEU A 87 10.70 8.20 1.30
CA LEU A 87 12.08 8.35 1.80
C LEU A 87 13.03 7.34 1.15
N ALA A 88 12.63 6.07 1.01
CA ALA A 88 13.48 5.04 0.41
C ALA A 88 13.78 5.38 -1.05
N ARG A 89 12.76 5.86 -1.77
CA ARG A 89 12.88 6.28 -3.15
C ARG A 89 13.77 7.51 -3.29
N PHE A 90 13.59 8.51 -2.43
CA PHE A 90 14.47 9.68 -2.41
C PHE A 90 15.91 9.28 -2.12
N HIS A 91 16.15 8.44 -1.11
CA HIS A 91 17.48 7.98 -0.74
C HIS A 91 18.21 7.27 -1.88
N ALA A 92 17.49 6.44 -2.64
CA ALA A 92 18.04 5.73 -3.78
C ALA A 92 18.39 6.64 -4.98
N LEU A 93 17.67 7.76 -5.14
CA LEU A 93 17.82 8.65 -6.31
C LEU A 93 18.63 9.91 -6.02
N LYS A 94 18.82 10.29 -4.74
CA LYS A 94 19.40 11.58 -4.35
C LYS A 94 20.75 11.89 -5.01
N ASP A 95 21.55 10.86 -5.28
CA ASP A 95 22.88 11.04 -5.87
C ASP A 95 22.84 11.27 -7.40
N GLU A 96 21.72 10.93 -8.04
CA GLU A 96 21.44 11.20 -9.47
C GLU A 96 20.74 12.55 -9.69
N LEU A 97 20.19 13.16 -8.63
CA LEU A 97 19.53 14.46 -8.73
C LEU A 97 20.54 15.61 -8.90
N PRO A 98 20.11 16.74 -9.51
CA PRO A 98 20.86 18.00 -9.44
C PRO A 98 21.22 18.34 -8.00
N VAL A 99 22.39 18.96 -7.78
CA VAL A 99 22.93 19.23 -6.43
C VAL A 99 21.94 20.01 -5.57
N GLU A 100 21.20 20.93 -6.18
CA GLU A 100 20.18 21.77 -5.56
C GLU A 100 18.99 20.94 -5.04
N GLN A 101 18.72 19.79 -5.65
CA GLN A 101 17.59 18.91 -5.34
C GLN A 101 17.95 17.78 -4.35
N ARG A 102 19.22 17.70 -3.89
CA ARG A 102 19.69 16.63 -3.00
C ARG A 102 19.40 16.87 -1.52
N ASP A 103 19.17 18.11 -1.12
CA ASP A 103 18.83 18.42 0.26
C ASP A 103 17.41 17.93 0.56
N ILE A 104 17.25 17.02 1.53
CA ILE A 104 15.92 16.54 1.90
C ILE A 104 15.10 17.62 2.62
N GLY A 105 15.75 18.60 3.26
CA GLY A 105 15.09 19.66 4.02
C GLY A 105 14.16 20.54 3.19
N GLN A 106 14.38 20.61 1.87
CA GLN A 106 13.54 21.39 0.95
C GLN A 106 12.15 20.76 0.72
N TYR A 107 12.02 19.45 0.95
CA TYR A 107 10.78 18.71 0.75
C TYR A 107 10.01 18.64 2.06
N ARG A 108 8.89 19.34 2.16
CA ARG A 108 8.14 19.48 3.41
C ARG A 108 7.11 18.39 3.61
N THR A 109 6.61 17.83 2.51
CA THR A 109 5.57 16.81 2.52
C THR A 109 6.01 15.53 1.83
N VAL A 110 5.26 14.45 2.07
CA VAL A 110 5.43 13.19 1.34
C VAL A 110 5.16 13.38 -0.15
N ASP A 111 4.24 14.28 -0.52
CA ASP A 111 3.93 14.57 -1.91
C ASP A 111 5.05 15.35 -2.61
N ASP A 112 5.75 16.23 -1.89
CA ASP A 112 6.97 16.88 -2.39
C ASP A 112 8.00 15.80 -2.73
N LEU A 113 8.25 14.86 -1.82
CA LEU A 113 9.16 13.73 -2.06
C LEU A 113 8.74 12.85 -3.25
N ARG A 114 7.43 12.70 -3.47
CA ARG A 114 6.88 11.98 -4.64
C ARG A 114 7.06 12.75 -5.95
N SER A 115 7.12 14.09 -5.89
CA SER A 115 7.25 14.97 -7.06
C SER A 115 8.68 15.14 -7.58
N ILE A 116 9.71 14.84 -6.78
CA ILE A 116 11.14 15.01 -7.12
C ILE A 116 11.60 14.25 -8.35
N ILE A 117 10.78 13.31 -8.80
CA ILE A 117 11.21 12.37 -9.82
C ILE A 117 11.32 13.11 -11.17
N PRO A 118 12.51 13.16 -11.80
CA PRO A 118 12.60 13.56 -13.20
C PRO A 118 11.71 12.60 -14.00
N THR A 119 10.78 13.15 -14.78
CA THR A 119 9.63 12.47 -15.42
C THR A 119 9.98 11.10 -16.04
N ARG A 120 11.21 10.94 -16.54
CA ARG A 120 11.72 9.72 -17.20
C ARG A 120 12.10 8.57 -16.24
N ILE A 121 12.63 8.88 -15.06
CA ILE A 121 12.98 7.89 -14.03
C ILE A 121 11.71 7.41 -13.32
N ALA A 122 10.70 8.29 -13.18
CA ALA A 122 9.38 7.95 -12.64
C ALA A 122 8.69 6.88 -13.44
N GLU A 123 8.65 7.02 -14.77
CA GLU A 123 8.04 6.05 -15.66
C GLU A 123 8.76 4.71 -15.63
N THR A 124 10.09 4.71 -15.65
CA THR A 124 10.89 3.49 -15.62
C THR A 124 10.74 2.73 -14.30
N GLN A 125 10.76 3.43 -13.16
CA GLN A 125 10.60 2.79 -11.86
C GLN A 125 9.14 2.41 -11.57
N ARG A 126 8.16 3.23 -11.97
CA ARG A 126 6.73 2.84 -11.93
C ARG A 126 6.48 1.63 -12.83
N ARG A 127 7.15 1.53 -13.98
CA ARG A 127 7.10 0.36 -14.85
C ARG A 127 7.73 -0.85 -14.17
N LYS A 128 8.90 -0.73 -13.55
CA LYS A 128 9.53 -1.81 -12.78
C LYS A 128 8.69 -2.25 -11.57
N GLU A 129 8.09 -1.33 -10.84
CA GLU A 129 7.17 -1.61 -9.72
C GLU A 129 5.88 -2.28 -10.21
N ARG A 130 5.31 -1.82 -11.34
CA ARG A 130 4.17 -2.48 -11.96
C ARG A 130 4.53 -3.86 -12.48
N GLU A 131 5.72 -4.02 -13.05
CA GLU A 131 6.26 -5.30 -13.50
C GLU A 131 6.51 -6.24 -12.32
N SER A 132 7.06 -5.78 -11.20
CA SER A 132 7.28 -6.62 -10.01
C SER A 132 5.97 -7.05 -9.35
N LEU A 133 5.02 -6.13 -9.21
CA LEU A 133 3.67 -6.43 -8.72
C LEU A 133 2.95 -7.41 -9.67
N LYS A 134 3.13 -7.24 -10.98
CA LYS A 134 2.61 -8.18 -11.98
C LYS A 134 3.28 -9.55 -11.84
N VAL A 135 4.60 -9.63 -11.74
CA VAL A 135 5.32 -10.89 -11.58
C VAL A 135 4.85 -11.65 -10.34
N GLU A 136 4.71 -10.96 -9.22
CA GLU A 136 4.22 -11.59 -7.98
C GLU A 136 2.76 -12.03 -8.10
N ALA A 137 1.90 -11.21 -8.70
CA ALA A 137 0.52 -11.61 -8.97
C ALA A 137 0.44 -12.86 -9.87
N TYR A 138 1.25 -12.93 -10.92
CA TYR A 138 1.31 -14.08 -11.82
C TYR A 138 1.87 -15.33 -11.12
N ARG A 139 2.87 -15.18 -10.23
CA ARG A 139 3.36 -16.29 -9.39
C ARG A 139 2.27 -16.84 -8.48
N GLN A 140 1.42 -15.95 -7.94
CA GLN A 140 0.27 -16.31 -7.10
C GLN A 140 -1.00 -16.62 -7.90
N SER A 141 -0.88 -16.88 -9.20
CA SER A 141 -1.99 -17.18 -10.08
C SER A 141 -1.74 -18.48 -10.83
N GLU A 142 -2.82 -19.19 -11.13
CA GLU A 142 -2.79 -20.31 -12.06
C GLU A 142 -3.76 -20.02 -13.21
N ILE A 143 -3.23 -19.90 -14.42
CA ILE A 143 -4.05 -19.67 -15.62
C ILE A 143 -4.57 -21.02 -16.09
N LEU A 144 -5.87 -21.27 -15.89
CA LEU A 144 -6.53 -22.52 -16.27
C LEU A 144 -6.93 -22.53 -17.75
N TYR A 145 -7.21 -21.35 -18.30
CA TYR A 145 -7.62 -21.20 -19.70
C TYR A 145 -7.22 -19.81 -20.21
N ARG A 146 -6.79 -19.75 -21.47
CA ARG A 146 -6.49 -18.49 -22.17
C ARG A 146 -6.71 -18.65 -23.67
N ASP A 147 -7.65 -17.88 -24.21
CA ASP A 147 -7.89 -17.76 -25.65
C ASP A 147 -8.35 -16.33 -25.98
N GLY A 148 -7.48 -15.57 -26.64
CA GLY A 148 -7.72 -14.17 -26.93
C GLY A 148 -8.09 -13.35 -25.68
N ARG A 149 -9.32 -12.84 -25.66
CA ARG A 149 -9.89 -12.04 -24.55
C ARG A 149 -10.60 -12.89 -23.48
N TRP A 150 -10.68 -14.20 -23.66
CA TRP A 150 -11.23 -15.13 -22.69
C TRP A 150 -10.10 -15.73 -21.85
N MET A 151 -10.19 -15.59 -20.53
CA MET A 151 -9.19 -16.13 -19.62
C MET A 151 -9.87 -16.59 -18.33
N VAL A 152 -9.39 -17.70 -17.79
CA VAL A 152 -9.79 -18.18 -16.46
C VAL A 152 -8.54 -18.31 -15.61
N VAL A 153 -8.56 -17.65 -14.46
CA VAL A 153 -7.44 -17.61 -13.52
C VAL A 153 -7.91 -18.08 -12.15
N ARG A 154 -7.24 -19.08 -11.60
CA ARG A 154 -7.36 -19.46 -10.19
C ARG A 154 -6.41 -18.60 -9.35
N LEU A 155 -6.95 -17.97 -8.31
CA LEU A 155 -6.20 -17.13 -7.38
C LEU A 155 -5.60 -18.03 -6.29
N LYS A 156 -4.27 -17.97 -6.12
CA LYS A 156 -3.53 -18.70 -5.08
C LYS A 156 -3.00 -17.81 -3.97
N GLY A 157 -3.12 -16.49 -4.10
CA GLY A 157 -2.72 -15.55 -3.07
C GLY A 157 -3.39 -14.18 -3.20
N PHE A 158 -3.21 -13.34 -2.17
CA PHE A 158 -3.84 -12.02 -2.11
C PHE A 158 -3.29 -11.06 -3.17
N ALA A 159 -2.02 -11.17 -3.57
CA ALA A 159 -1.46 -10.33 -4.63
C ALA A 159 -2.15 -10.62 -5.98
N ALA A 160 -2.46 -11.90 -6.26
CA ALA A 160 -3.25 -12.28 -7.42
C ALA A 160 -4.68 -11.74 -7.33
N ALA A 161 -5.35 -11.87 -6.18
CA ALA A 161 -6.70 -11.36 -6.00
C ALA A 161 -6.77 -9.85 -6.28
N ARG A 162 -5.84 -9.06 -5.74
CA ARG A 162 -5.75 -7.62 -5.98
C ARG A 162 -5.47 -7.27 -7.43
N PHE A 163 -4.56 -8.01 -8.08
CA PHE A 163 -4.15 -7.71 -9.45
C PHE A 163 -5.28 -8.00 -10.45
N TRP A 164 -5.89 -9.19 -10.37
CA TRP A 164 -6.93 -9.59 -11.31
C TRP A 164 -8.26 -8.88 -11.05
N GLY A 165 -8.55 -8.57 -9.78
CA GLY A 165 -9.70 -7.75 -9.37
C GLY A 165 -9.50 -6.24 -9.48
N LEU A 166 -8.40 -5.76 -10.07
CA LEU A 166 -8.20 -4.32 -10.26
C LEU A 166 -9.35 -3.71 -11.09
N GLY A 167 -10.01 -2.69 -10.55
CA GLY A 167 -11.17 -2.05 -11.17
C GLY A 167 -12.52 -2.65 -10.79
N THR A 168 -12.56 -3.67 -9.93
CA THR A 168 -13.81 -4.25 -9.41
C THR A 168 -14.06 -3.82 -7.97
N LYS A 169 -15.28 -4.08 -7.48
CA LYS A 169 -15.70 -3.84 -6.09
C LYS A 169 -15.68 -5.11 -5.23
N TRP A 170 -15.04 -6.19 -5.69
CA TRP A 170 -15.02 -7.46 -4.98
C TRP A 170 -14.39 -7.31 -3.60
N CYS A 171 -15.11 -7.75 -2.57
CA CYS A 171 -14.62 -7.74 -1.19
C CYS A 171 -13.28 -8.50 -1.02
N THR A 172 -13.02 -9.54 -1.83
CA THR A 172 -11.77 -10.33 -1.81
C THR A 172 -10.53 -9.53 -2.21
N THR A 173 -10.68 -8.33 -2.78
CA THR A 173 -9.56 -7.47 -3.19
C THR A 173 -9.20 -6.44 -2.12
N SER A 174 -10.08 -6.24 -1.13
CA SER A 174 -10.00 -5.15 -0.17
C SER A 174 -8.99 -5.40 0.95
N ALA A 175 -8.94 -6.62 1.49
CA ALA A 175 -8.02 -7.00 2.56
C ALA A 175 -7.66 -8.50 2.51
N GLU A 176 -6.47 -8.83 2.97
CA GLU A 176 -5.93 -10.20 2.93
C GLU A 176 -6.77 -11.18 3.75
N HIS A 177 -7.20 -10.79 4.96
CA HIS A 177 -8.04 -11.65 5.80
C HIS A 177 -9.40 -11.94 5.16
N ILE A 178 -9.95 -11.01 4.37
CA ILE A 178 -11.20 -11.25 3.61
C ILE A 178 -10.93 -12.26 2.51
N TYR A 179 -9.86 -12.08 1.72
CA TYR A 179 -9.43 -13.07 0.73
C TYR A 179 -9.25 -14.47 1.33
N LEU A 180 -8.53 -14.57 2.45
CA LEU A 180 -8.25 -15.84 3.13
C LEU A 180 -9.52 -16.56 3.59
N ASN A 181 -10.57 -15.82 3.97
CA ASN A 181 -11.86 -16.43 4.33
C ASN A 181 -12.54 -17.13 3.14
N TYR A 182 -12.39 -16.58 1.93
CA TYR A 182 -12.90 -17.24 0.71
C TYR A 182 -11.96 -18.37 0.25
N ALA A 183 -10.65 -18.10 0.19
CA ALA A 183 -9.64 -19.07 -0.23
C ALA A 183 -9.56 -20.30 0.70
N GLY A 184 -9.86 -20.12 2.00
CA GLY A 184 -9.93 -21.21 2.96
C GLY A 184 -11.15 -22.12 2.79
N LYS A 185 -12.20 -21.67 2.09
CA LYS A 185 -13.39 -22.48 1.78
C LYS A 185 -13.25 -23.25 0.48
N GLY A 186 -12.39 -22.80 -0.42
CA GLY A 186 -12.14 -23.44 -1.71
C GLY A 186 -11.51 -22.48 -2.71
N ASP A 187 -11.47 -22.92 -3.96
CA ASP A 187 -10.89 -22.13 -5.05
C ASP A 187 -11.62 -20.80 -5.24
N LEU A 188 -10.86 -19.78 -5.66
CA LEU A 188 -11.40 -18.50 -6.10
C LEU A 188 -10.96 -18.26 -7.54
N LEU A 189 -11.93 -18.15 -8.44
CA LEU A 189 -11.71 -18.08 -9.88
C LEU A 189 -12.09 -16.69 -10.40
N VAL A 190 -11.27 -16.16 -11.30
CA VAL A 190 -11.55 -14.93 -12.05
C VAL A 190 -11.69 -15.26 -13.52
N PHE A 191 -12.79 -14.81 -14.11
CA PHE A 191 -13.09 -14.90 -15.53
C PHE A 191 -12.89 -13.53 -16.15
N LEU A 192 -11.96 -13.44 -17.10
CA LEU A 192 -11.82 -12.27 -17.98
C LEU A 192 -12.48 -12.60 -19.30
N THR A 193 -13.36 -11.71 -19.74
CA THR A 193 -14.10 -11.88 -21.00
C THR A 193 -14.09 -10.58 -21.80
N PRO A 194 -14.50 -10.58 -23.08
CA PRO A 194 -14.74 -9.35 -23.82
C PRO A 194 -15.76 -8.41 -23.16
N HIS A 195 -16.63 -8.93 -22.29
CA HIS A 195 -17.79 -8.23 -21.72
C HIS A 195 -17.55 -7.73 -20.30
N GLY A 196 -16.39 -8.01 -19.71
CA GLY A 196 -16.05 -7.63 -18.34
C GLY A 196 -15.38 -8.74 -17.55
N LYS A 197 -15.17 -8.48 -16.26
CA LYS A 197 -14.59 -9.40 -15.29
C LYS A 197 -15.64 -9.98 -14.36
N TYR A 198 -15.45 -11.25 -14.03
CA TYR A 198 -16.33 -11.97 -13.12
C TYR A 198 -15.53 -12.80 -12.13
N GLN A 199 -16.08 -13.03 -10.95
CA GLN A 199 -15.46 -13.84 -9.92
C GLN A 199 -16.41 -14.94 -9.47
N LEU A 200 -15.92 -16.18 -9.40
CA LEU A 200 -16.64 -17.32 -8.86
C LEU A 200 -15.92 -17.84 -7.62
N ALA A 201 -16.68 -18.02 -6.55
CA ALA A 201 -16.30 -18.83 -5.39
C ALA A 201 -17.16 -20.11 -5.40
N PRO A 202 -16.69 -21.23 -5.98
CA PRO A 202 -17.47 -22.47 -6.11
C PRO A 202 -18.03 -22.98 -4.78
N ALA A 203 -17.20 -22.97 -3.74
CA ALA A 203 -17.59 -23.45 -2.40
C ALA A 203 -18.78 -22.69 -1.78
N SER A 204 -18.94 -21.41 -2.13
CA SER A 204 -20.08 -20.58 -1.69
C SER A 204 -21.14 -20.40 -2.77
N ARG A 205 -20.94 -20.98 -3.97
CA ARG A 205 -21.76 -20.78 -5.18
C ARG A 205 -22.03 -19.31 -5.49
N MET A 206 -21.06 -18.44 -5.17
CA MET A 206 -21.18 -17.01 -5.39
C MET A 206 -20.52 -16.65 -6.71
N PHE A 207 -21.31 -16.14 -7.65
CA PHE A 207 -20.84 -15.63 -8.92
C PHE A 207 -21.14 -14.14 -9.02
N ARG A 208 -20.09 -13.33 -9.24
CA ARG A 208 -20.13 -11.87 -9.06
C ARG A 208 -19.56 -11.15 -10.29
N ASP A 209 -20.15 -10.02 -10.65
CA ASP A 209 -19.63 -9.10 -11.68
C ASP A 209 -18.68 -8.05 -11.09
N GLU A 210 -18.20 -7.12 -11.90
CA GLU A 210 -17.27 -6.06 -11.47
C GLU A 210 -17.79 -5.17 -10.33
N ARG A 211 -19.11 -5.07 -10.15
CA ARG A 211 -19.74 -4.27 -9.08
C ARG A 211 -19.97 -5.06 -7.80
N ASP A 212 -19.60 -6.34 -7.79
CA ASP A 212 -19.91 -7.31 -6.76
C ASP A 212 -21.41 -7.70 -6.73
N ASP A 213 -22.12 -7.48 -7.84
CA ASP A 213 -23.51 -7.88 -8.00
C ASP A 213 -23.61 -9.38 -8.34
N PRO A 214 -24.57 -10.13 -7.77
CA PRO A 214 -24.74 -11.54 -8.11
C PRO A 214 -25.23 -11.71 -9.54
N ILE A 215 -24.64 -12.66 -10.27
CA ILE A 215 -24.96 -12.94 -11.66
C ILE A 215 -25.10 -14.42 -11.95
N ASP A 216 -25.68 -14.72 -13.12
CA ASP A 216 -25.84 -16.06 -13.66
C ASP A 216 -24.91 -16.28 -14.85
N VAL A 217 -24.48 -17.52 -15.04
CA VAL A 217 -23.53 -17.93 -16.10
C VAL A 217 -24.05 -17.76 -17.52
N ARG A 218 -25.37 -17.63 -17.68
CA ARG A 218 -26.02 -17.27 -18.95
C ARG A 218 -25.63 -15.88 -19.47
N ILE A 219 -24.88 -15.08 -18.70
CA ILE A 219 -24.40 -13.76 -19.13
C ILE A 219 -23.36 -13.81 -20.25
N PHE A 220 -22.64 -14.94 -20.40
CA PHE A 220 -21.59 -15.07 -21.39
C PHE A 220 -22.16 -15.22 -22.81
N ARG A 221 -21.91 -14.20 -23.66
CA ARG A 221 -22.30 -14.23 -25.08
C ARG A 221 -21.11 -14.63 -25.96
N GLY A 222 -21.30 -15.69 -26.76
CA GLY A 222 -20.27 -16.25 -27.65
C GLY A 222 -19.02 -16.82 -26.96
N PRO A 223 -19.14 -17.54 -25.82
CA PRO A 223 -17.97 -18.12 -25.17
C PRO A 223 -17.39 -19.29 -25.97
N PRO A 224 -16.06 -19.47 -26.02
CA PRO A 224 -15.44 -20.67 -26.56
C PRO A 224 -15.97 -21.94 -25.87
N PRO A 225 -16.15 -23.07 -26.59
CA PRO A 225 -16.66 -24.30 -26.00
C PRO A 225 -15.83 -24.81 -24.82
N ALA A 226 -14.49 -24.73 -24.92
CA ALA A 226 -13.58 -25.11 -23.85
C ALA A 226 -13.72 -24.23 -22.60
N PHE A 227 -14.01 -22.93 -22.77
CA PHE A 227 -14.29 -22.01 -21.67
C PHE A 227 -15.57 -22.42 -20.93
N MET A 228 -16.66 -22.69 -21.66
CA MET A 228 -17.93 -23.11 -21.05
C MET A 228 -17.86 -24.48 -20.36
N SER A 229 -17.05 -25.39 -20.89
CA SER A 229 -16.79 -26.68 -20.25
C SER A 229 -16.13 -26.48 -18.88
N LEU A 230 -15.12 -25.61 -18.80
CA LEU A 230 -14.45 -25.27 -17.55
C LEU A 230 -15.39 -24.55 -16.57
N VAL A 231 -16.19 -23.61 -17.04
CA VAL A 231 -17.21 -22.94 -16.20
C VAL A 231 -18.17 -23.96 -15.59
N SER A 232 -18.67 -24.89 -16.42
CA SER A 232 -19.62 -25.92 -16.00
C SER A 232 -19.00 -26.88 -14.97
N SER A 233 -17.72 -27.24 -15.10
CA SER A 233 -17.07 -28.14 -14.15
C SER A 233 -16.96 -27.56 -12.74
N TYR A 234 -16.86 -26.23 -12.59
CA TYR A 234 -16.79 -25.58 -11.28
C TYR A 234 -18.15 -25.21 -10.69
N LEU A 235 -19.22 -25.23 -11.48
CA LEU A 235 -20.59 -24.96 -11.01
C LEU A 235 -21.37 -26.24 -10.71
N GLY A 236 -20.98 -27.36 -11.31
CA GLY A 236 -21.57 -28.68 -11.09
C GLY A 236 -21.03 -29.43 -9.86
N GLN A 237 -20.12 -28.81 -9.09
CA GLN A 237 -19.62 -29.31 -7.80
C GLN A 237 -20.45 -28.76 -6.63
#